data_AF-A0A7W0KGC8-F1
#
_entry.id   AF-A0A7W0KGC8-F1
#
_cell.length_a   1.000
_cell.length_b   1.000
_cell.length_c   1.000
_cell.angle_alpha   90.00
_cell.angle_beta   90.00
_cell.angle_gamma   90.00
#
_symmetry.space_group_name_H-M   'P 1'
#
loop_
_entity.id
_entity.type
_entity.pdbx_description
1 polymer ?
#
loop_
_entity_poly.entity_id
_entity_poly.type
_entity_poly.pdbx_seq_one_letter_code
_entity_poly.pdbx_strand_id
1 'polypeptide(L)'
;GIAAVKELLPKANEARREPVPASELVVALQCGGSDGWSGVTANPALGYAGDLIVKQGGTIVLGETSEVYGGEHILTRRAVTPEVGQKLVDKIHWWEDYTAMFGASIDNNPSPGNKLGGLTTIYEKSLGAIAKAGTTPMNDVVDYAERITTRGFVHMDTPGYDPVSATGQVAGGCNVVVFTTGRGSAFGFKPAPSIKIATNSDLYAKQEPDMDINAGKMLDGLSLEAMGAEILEVILEIASGKPSKSEAADIGEEEFNPWLIGATL
;
A
#
# COMPACT_ATOMS: atom_id res chain seq x y z
N GLY A 1 -18.57 1.20 28.92
CA GLY A 1 -17.16 1.28 28.49
C GLY A 1 -16.37 0.11 29.04
N ILE A 2 -15.70 0.29 30.18
CA ILE A 2 -14.73 -0.69 30.73
C ILE A 2 -15.33 -2.08 30.97
N ALA A 3 -16.54 -2.19 31.53
CA ALA A 3 -17.19 -3.48 31.76
C ALA A 3 -17.40 -4.26 30.45
N ALA A 4 -17.90 -3.57 29.40
CA ALA A 4 -18.10 -4.17 28.09
C ALA A 4 -16.78 -4.67 27.46
N VAL A 5 -15.69 -3.91 27.59
CA VAL A 5 -14.36 -4.36 27.13
C VAL A 5 -13.92 -5.61 27.87
N LYS A 6 -14.06 -5.63 29.20
CA LYS A 6 -13.71 -6.81 30.02
C LYS A 6 -14.52 -8.05 29.66
N GLU A 7 -15.76 -7.89 29.23
CA GLU A 7 -16.61 -9.00 28.76
C GLU A 7 -16.20 -9.52 27.37
N LEU A 8 -15.59 -8.67 26.53
CA LEU A 8 -15.10 -9.05 25.20
C LEU A 8 -13.72 -9.72 25.23
N LEU A 9 -12.87 -9.37 26.19
CA LEU A 9 -11.49 -9.90 26.27
C LEU A 9 -11.42 -11.43 26.28
N PRO A 10 -12.21 -12.18 27.08
CA PRO A 10 -12.17 -13.64 27.04
C PRO A 10 -12.47 -14.22 25.66
N LYS A 11 -13.47 -13.67 24.96
CA LYS A 11 -13.85 -14.10 23.60
C LYS A 11 -12.75 -13.80 22.58
N ALA A 12 -12.13 -12.63 22.64
CA ALA A 12 -10.99 -12.31 21.79
C ALA A 12 -9.81 -13.27 22.06
N ASN A 13 -9.61 -13.64 23.32
CA ASN A 13 -8.55 -14.56 23.75
C ASN A 13 -8.81 -16.03 23.43
N GLU A 14 -9.96 -16.38 22.81
CA GLU A 14 -10.25 -17.70 22.25
C GLU A 14 -9.66 -17.86 20.83
N ALA A 15 -9.39 -16.76 20.12
CA ALA A 15 -8.83 -16.81 18.77
C ALA A 15 -7.45 -17.48 18.76
N ARG A 16 -7.26 -18.47 17.89
CA ARG A 16 -5.98 -19.17 17.68
C ARG A 16 -5.64 -19.13 16.20
N ARG A 17 -4.35 -18.97 15.90
CA ARG A 17 -3.86 -19.09 14.53
C ARG A 17 -4.01 -20.54 14.08
N GLU A 18 -4.42 -20.72 12.84
CA GLU A 18 -4.48 -22.01 12.16
C GLU A 18 -3.92 -21.86 10.73
N PRO A 19 -3.45 -22.95 10.11
CA PRO A 19 -3.07 -22.91 8.71
C PRO A 19 -4.25 -22.54 7.82
N VAL A 20 -4.10 -21.47 7.04
CA VAL A 20 -5.07 -21.01 6.03
C VAL A 20 -4.36 -20.84 4.69
N PRO A 21 -5.06 -20.98 3.55
CA PRO A 21 -4.45 -20.76 2.25
C PRO A 21 -4.08 -19.28 2.05
N ALA A 22 -3.02 -19.02 1.28
CA ALA A 22 -2.60 -17.66 0.91
C ALA A 22 -3.67 -16.87 0.15
N SER A 23 -4.71 -17.55 -0.37
CA SER A 23 -5.88 -16.92 -0.98
C SER A 23 -6.69 -16.03 -0.02
N GLU A 24 -6.52 -16.19 1.30
CA GLU A 24 -7.15 -15.33 2.30
C GLU A 24 -6.38 -14.03 2.58
N LEU A 25 -5.21 -13.83 1.95
CA LEU A 25 -4.48 -12.57 2.05
C LEU A 25 -5.19 -11.48 1.23
N VAL A 26 -5.32 -10.31 1.86
CA VAL A 26 -5.73 -9.07 1.22
C VAL A 26 -4.68 -8.02 1.59
N VAL A 27 -3.74 -7.79 0.68
CA VAL A 27 -2.53 -7.01 0.94
C VAL A 27 -2.68 -5.59 0.42
N ALA A 28 -2.65 -4.63 1.34
CA ALA A 28 -2.58 -3.21 1.02
C ALA A 28 -1.18 -2.84 0.51
N LEU A 29 -1.13 -2.19 -0.65
CA LEU A 29 0.08 -1.66 -1.26
C LEU A 29 0.10 -0.14 -1.08
N GLN A 30 1.15 0.37 -0.46
CA GLN A 30 1.28 1.80 -0.11
C GLN A 30 2.68 2.33 -0.40
N CYS A 31 2.78 3.65 -0.56
CA CYS A 31 4.02 4.38 -0.61
C CYS A 31 4.12 5.34 0.58
N GLY A 32 5.33 5.51 1.08
CA GLY A 32 5.63 6.57 2.03
C GLY A 32 6.35 7.73 1.39
N GLY A 33 7.53 8.01 1.94
CA GLY A 33 8.47 8.93 1.31
C GLY A 33 9.13 8.29 0.09
N SER A 34 8.52 8.41 -1.08
CA SER A 34 9.11 7.99 -2.35
C SER A 34 10.39 8.77 -2.69
N ASP A 35 11.30 8.10 -3.38
CA ASP A 35 12.55 8.62 -3.95
C ASP A 35 12.73 8.11 -5.39
N GLY A 36 13.83 8.49 -6.05
CA GLY A 36 14.15 8.05 -7.40
C GLY A 36 14.38 6.53 -7.54
N TRP A 37 14.68 5.83 -6.44
CA TRP A 37 14.86 4.37 -6.45
C TRP A 37 13.54 3.61 -6.36
N SER A 38 12.48 4.24 -5.85
CA SER A 38 11.19 3.60 -5.57
C SER A 38 10.63 2.85 -6.78
N GLY A 39 10.62 3.50 -7.95
CA GLY A 39 10.10 2.93 -9.20
C GLY A 39 11.00 1.89 -9.87
N VAL A 40 12.21 1.65 -9.37
CA VAL A 40 13.19 0.72 -9.97
C VAL A 40 13.59 -0.44 -9.05
N THR A 41 13.36 -0.33 -7.74
CA THR A 41 13.64 -1.39 -6.76
C THR A 41 12.38 -1.88 -6.04
N ALA A 42 11.96 -1.21 -4.97
CA ALA A 42 10.93 -1.69 -4.04
C ALA A 42 9.57 -1.87 -4.70
N ASN A 43 9.13 -0.90 -5.52
CA ASN A 43 7.80 -0.95 -6.13
C ASN A 43 7.67 -2.09 -7.15
N PRO A 44 8.57 -2.28 -8.14
CA PRO A 44 8.46 -3.42 -9.04
C PRO A 44 8.63 -4.77 -8.32
N ALA A 45 9.50 -4.86 -7.30
CA ALA A 45 9.66 -6.10 -6.52
C ALA A 45 8.40 -6.44 -5.72
N LEU A 46 7.75 -5.44 -5.13
CA LEU A 46 6.44 -5.59 -4.49
C LEU A 46 5.36 -5.98 -5.50
N GLY A 47 5.38 -5.40 -6.71
CA GLY A 47 4.50 -5.80 -7.80
C GLY A 47 4.66 -7.26 -8.19
N TYR A 48 5.90 -7.76 -8.26
CA TYR A 48 6.17 -9.18 -8.54
C TYR A 48 5.63 -10.07 -7.42
N ALA A 49 5.85 -9.71 -6.14
CA ALA A 49 5.28 -10.42 -5.01
C ALA A 49 3.73 -10.42 -5.05
N GLY A 50 3.14 -9.28 -5.44
CA GLY A 50 1.70 -9.13 -5.62
C GLY A 50 1.14 -10.07 -6.69
N ASP A 51 1.80 -10.18 -7.84
CA ASP A 51 1.41 -11.12 -8.90
C ASP A 51 1.46 -12.59 -8.40
N LEU A 52 2.43 -12.95 -7.55
CA LEU A 52 2.49 -14.27 -6.92
C LEU A 52 1.35 -14.51 -5.92
N ILE A 53 0.93 -13.49 -5.17
CA ILE A 53 -0.23 -13.56 -4.27
C ILE A 53 -1.51 -13.76 -5.08
N VAL A 54 -1.72 -12.96 -6.13
CA VAL A 54 -2.88 -13.07 -7.02
C VAL A 54 -2.92 -14.45 -7.70
N LYS A 55 -1.77 -14.98 -8.12
CA LYS A 55 -1.66 -16.33 -8.69
C LYS A 55 -2.09 -17.43 -7.71
N GLN A 56 -1.96 -17.20 -6.41
CA GLN A 56 -2.42 -18.11 -5.34
C GLN A 56 -3.88 -17.86 -4.92
N GLY A 57 -4.60 -16.97 -5.61
CA GLY A 57 -5.99 -16.61 -5.32
C GLY A 57 -6.15 -15.52 -4.26
N GLY A 58 -5.05 -14.91 -3.82
CA GLY A 58 -5.07 -13.78 -2.88
C GLY A 58 -5.47 -12.47 -3.56
N THR A 59 -5.50 -11.40 -2.78
CA THR A 59 -5.89 -10.06 -3.26
C THR A 59 -4.81 -9.05 -2.93
N ILE A 60 -4.49 -8.18 -3.89
CA ILE A 60 -3.65 -7.00 -3.67
C ILE A 60 -4.48 -5.75 -3.91
N VAL A 61 -4.21 -4.71 -3.12
CA VAL A 61 -5.00 -3.48 -3.13
C VAL A 61 -4.07 -2.30 -3.27
N LEU A 62 -4.07 -1.67 -4.45
CA LEU A 62 -3.39 -0.38 -4.64
C LEU A 62 -4.32 0.74 -4.15
N GLY A 63 -3.78 1.67 -3.35
CA GLY A 63 -4.49 2.88 -2.96
C GLY A 63 -3.96 4.10 -3.69
N GLU A 64 -4.04 5.25 -3.03
CA GLU A 64 -3.32 6.48 -3.37
C GLU A 64 -3.67 6.99 -4.78
N THR A 65 -4.96 7.22 -5.06
CA THR A 65 -5.45 7.57 -6.40
C THR A 65 -4.76 8.78 -7.00
N SER A 66 -4.42 9.78 -6.19
CA SER A 66 -3.67 10.96 -6.64
C SER A 66 -2.23 10.65 -7.06
N GLU A 67 -1.69 9.50 -6.66
CA GLU A 67 -0.35 9.06 -7.08
C GLU A 67 -0.32 8.37 -8.43
N VAL A 68 -1.46 7.91 -8.96
CA VAL A 68 -1.51 7.29 -10.30
C VAL A 68 -1.90 8.26 -11.41
N TYR A 69 -2.16 9.53 -11.06
CA TYR A 69 -2.58 10.59 -11.99
C TYR A 69 -1.57 10.83 -13.12
N GLY A 70 -2.06 10.85 -14.36
CA GLY A 70 -1.25 10.91 -15.57
C GLY A 70 -0.69 9.55 -16.03
N GLY A 71 -0.77 8.52 -15.18
CA GLY A 71 -0.37 7.15 -15.46
C GLY A 71 -1.54 6.16 -15.55
N GLU A 72 -2.77 6.57 -15.24
CA GLU A 72 -3.95 5.71 -15.10
C GLU A 72 -4.26 4.90 -16.37
N HIS A 73 -3.86 5.40 -17.54
CA HIS A 73 -3.96 4.69 -18.82
C HIS A 73 -3.20 3.35 -18.84
N ILE A 74 -2.19 3.16 -17.99
CA ILE A 74 -1.48 1.87 -17.85
C ILE A 74 -2.34 0.86 -17.09
N LEU A 75 -3.05 1.31 -16.06
CA LEU A 75 -3.96 0.47 -15.26
C LEU A 75 -5.22 0.13 -16.04
N THR A 76 -5.85 1.13 -16.68
CA THR A 76 -7.09 0.93 -17.45
C THR A 76 -6.92 0.01 -18.65
N ARG A 77 -5.74 0.00 -19.30
CA ARG A 77 -5.40 -0.97 -20.37
C ARG A 77 -5.42 -2.43 -19.90
N ARG A 78 -5.27 -2.67 -18.61
CA ARG A 78 -5.27 -4.01 -18.00
C ARG A 78 -6.56 -4.27 -17.19
N ALA A 79 -7.54 -3.38 -17.25
CA ALA A 79 -8.83 -3.61 -16.62
C ALA A 79 -9.52 -4.83 -17.25
N VAL A 80 -10.16 -5.67 -16.42
CA VAL A 80 -10.84 -6.88 -16.91
C VAL A 80 -12.05 -6.56 -17.80
N THR A 81 -12.64 -5.37 -17.65
CA THR A 81 -13.67 -4.84 -18.53
C THR A 81 -13.53 -3.32 -18.69
N PRO A 82 -14.10 -2.72 -19.76
CA PRO A 82 -14.13 -1.26 -19.91
C PRO A 82 -14.77 -0.54 -18.73
N GLU A 83 -15.80 -1.13 -18.11
CA GLU A 83 -16.51 -0.55 -16.97
C GLU A 83 -15.58 -0.42 -15.74
N VAL A 84 -14.75 -1.43 -15.46
CA VAL A 84 -13.75 -1.37 -14.39
C VAL A 84 -12.71 -0.28 -14.68
N GLY A 85 -12.27 -0.16 -15.93
CA GLY A 85 -11.38 0.92 -16.34
C GLY A 85 -12.00 2.30 -16.17
N GLN A 86 -13.28 2.45 -16.54
CA GLN A 86 -14.01 3.71 -16.42
C GLN A 86 -14.17 4.16 -14.97
N LYS A 87 -14.39 3.23 -14.02
CA LYS A 87 -14.44 3.56 -12.59
C LYS A 87 -13.18 4.31 -12.14
N LEU A 88 -11.98 3.87 -12.55
CA LEU A 88 -10.73 4.55 -12.18
C LEU A 88 -10.65 5.96 -12.78
N VAL A 89 -11.05 6.11 -14.05
CA VAL A 89 -11.09 7.42 -14.73
C VAL A 89 -12.05 8.37 -14.01
N ASP A 90 -13.22 7.89 -13.61
CA ASP A 90 -14.20 8.68 -12.87
C ASP A 90 -13.64 9.15 -11.51
N LYS A 91 -12.83 8.33 -10.84
CA LYS A 91 -12.13 8.74 -9.61
C LYS A 91 -11.09 9.82 -9.86
N ILE A 92 -10.32 9.70 -10.94
CA ILE A 92 -9.36 10.74 -11.31
C ILE A 92 -10.06 12.09 -11.53
N HIS A 93 -11.16 12.11 -12.31
CA HIS A 93 -11.94 13.33 -12.52
C HIS A 93 -12.55 13.88 -11.22
N TRP A 94 -13.03 13.00 -10.35
CA TRP A 94 -13.51 13.40 -9.03
C TRP A 94 -12.40 14.09 -8.21
N TRP A 95 -11.16 13.58 -8.25
CA TRP A 95 -10.03 14.20 -7.55
C TRP A 95 -9.60 15.54 -8.17
N GLU A 96 -9.68 15.68 -9.50
CA GLU A 96 -9.46 16.97 -10.18
C GLU A 96 -10.44 18.02 -9.64
N ASP A 97 -11.74 17.70 -9.63
CA ASP A 97 -12.79 18.59 -9.13
C ASP A 97 -12.62 18.88 -7.63
N TYR A 98 -12.39 17.84 -6.82
CA TYR A 98 -12.21 17.95 -5.38
C TYR A 98 -11.03 18.86 -5.03
N THR A 99 -9.87 18.66 -5.65
CA THR A 99 -8.69 19.51 -5.37
C THR A 99 -8.88 20.95 -5.85
N ALA A 100 -9.54 21.14 -7.00
CA ALA A 100 -9.85 22.47 -7.54
C ALA A 100 -10.76 23.28 -6.62
N MET A 101 -11.74 22.65 -5.95
CA MET A 101 -12.60 23.31 -4.95
C MET A 101 -11.81 23.97 -3.81
N PHE A 102 -10.62 23.47 -3.49
CA PHE A 102 -9.74 24.01 -2.44
C PHE A 102 -8.57 24.82 -2.99
N GLY A 103 -8.58 25.17 -4.28
CA GLY A 103 -7.49 25.93 -4.92
C GLY A 103 -6.18 25.14 -5.07
N ALA A 104 -6.27 23.81 -5.02
CA ALA A 104 -5.15 22.90 -5.28
C ALA A 104 -5.30 22.24 -6.66
N SER A 105 -4.24 21.59 -7.12
CA SER A 105 -4.25 20.70 -8.27
C SER A 105 -3.82 19.31 -7.82
N ILE A 106 -4.38 18.26 -8.42
CA ILE A 106 -3.96 16.88 -8.21
C ILE A 106 -2.47 16.65 -8.58
N ASP A 107 -1.92 17.44 -9.52
CA ASP A 107 -0.50 17.46 -9.93
C ASP A 107 0.44 18.11 -8.87
N ASN A 108 -0.08 18.60 -7.73
CA ASN A 108 0.77 19.11 -6.64
C ASN A 108 1.58 18.01 -5.91
N ASN A 109 1.53 16.78 -6.40
CA ASN A 109 2.35 15.65 -6.00
C ASN A 109 3.29 15.33 -7.18
N PRO A 110 4.64 15.28 -7.05
CA PRO A 110 5.44 14.94 -5.87
C PRO A 110 5.52 16.04 -4.80
N SER A 111 5.47 15.62 -3.53
CA SER A 111 5.73 16.49 -2.37
C SER A 111 7.15 17.09 -2.39
N PRO A 112 7.45 18.17 -1.63
CA PRO A 112 8.81 18.71 -1.52
C PRO A 112 9.86 17.66 -1.13
N GLY A 113 9.49 16.70 -0.27
CA GLY A 113 10.34 15.58 0.10
C GLY A 113 10.62 14.64 -1.07
N ASN A 114 9.61 14.31 -1.88
CA ASN A 114 9.81 13.47 -3.06
C ASN A 114 10.72 14.14 -4.10
N LYS A 115 10.57 15.46 -4.30
CA LYS A 115 11.45 16.24 -5.18
C LYS A 115 12.91 16.22 -4.74
N LEU A 116 13.17 16.40 -3.45
CA LEU A 116 14.50 16.23 -2.87
C LEU A 116 15.04 14.79 -2.98
N GLY A 117 14.14 13.81 -3.05
CA GLY A 117 14.46 12.39 -3.26
C GLY A 117 14.69 12.02 -4.73
N GLY A 118 14.59 12.96 -5.68
CA GLY A 118 14.89 12.74 -7.09
C GLY A 118 13.69 12.56 -8.02
N LEU A 119 12.45 12.73 -7.54
CA LEU A 119 11.25 12.69 -8.39
C LEU A 119 10.88 14.09 -8.88
N THR A 120 10.96 14.34 -10.19
CA THR A 120 10.83 15.69 -10.75
C THR A 120 9.42 16.03 -11.21
N THR A 121 8.64 15.04 -11.63
CA THR A 121 7.25 15.21 -12.14
C THR A 121 6.27 14.25 -11.48
N ILE A 122 4.97 14.56 -11.55
CA ILE A 122 3.92 13.60 -11.17
C ILE A 122 4.04 12.31 -11.98
N TYR A 123 4.29 12.41 -13.28
CA TYR A 123 4.33 11.27 -14.19
C TYR A 123 5.40 10.25 -13.79
N GLU A 124 6.60 10.70 -13.40
CA GLU A 124 7.66 9.82 -12.89
C GLU A 124 7.22 9.09 -11.61
N LYS A 125 6.59 9.81 -10.68
CA LYS A 125 6.06 9.23 -9.45
C LYS A 125 4.96 8.21 -9.76
N SER A 126 4.06 8.53 -10.68
CA SER A 126 2.94 7.68 -11.04
C SER A 126 3.36 6.38 -11.71
N LEU A 127 4.34 6.42 -12.60
CA LEU A 127 4.93 5.21 -13.17
C LEU A 127 5.51 4.31 -12.08
N GLY A 128 6.21 4.89 -11.12
CA GLY A 128 6.72 4.17 -9.95
C GLY A 128 5.60 3.61 -9.07
N ALA A 129 4.54 4.38 -8.79
CA ALA A 129 3.41 3.94 -7.97
C ALA A 129 2.64 2.78 -8.60
N ILE A 130 2.41 2.84 -9.92
CA ILE A 130 1.73 1.80 -10.70
C ILE A 130 2.52 0.48 -10.69
N ALA A 131 3.85 0.54 -10.67
CA ALA A 131 4.69 -0.67 -10.61
C ALA A 131 4.41 -1.54 -9.37
N LYS A 132 3.90 -0.95 -8.27
CA LYS A 132 3.50 -1.70 -7.06
C LYS A 132 2.38 -2.71 -7.34
N ALA A 133 1.51 -2.43 -8.31
CA ALA A 133 0.40 -3.30 -8.68
C ALA A 133 0.80 -4.45 -9.63
N GLY A 134 2.09 -4.64 -9.89
CA GLY A 134 2.58 -5.75 -10.71
C GLY A 134 2.05 -5.70 -12.13
N THR A 135 1.77 -6.87 -12.70
CA THR A 135 1.36 -7.06 -14.10
C THR A 135 -0.01 -7.71 -14.28
N THR A 136 -0.61 -8.19 -13.18
CA THR A 136 -1.94 -8.80 -13.20
C THR A 136 -3.06 -7.84 -13.62
N PRO A 137 -4.17 -8.36 -14.21
CA PRO A 137 -5.30 -7.53 -14.61
C PRO A 137 -5.96 -6.82 -13.43
N MET A 138 -6.43 -5.58 -13.64
CA MET A 138 -7.21 -4.84 -12.63
C MET A 138 -8.64 -5.38 -12.61
N ASN A 139 -8.99 -6.07 -11.54
CA ASN A 139 -10.26 -6.77 -11.37
C ASN A 139 -11.39 -5.85 -10.90
N ASP A 140 -11.08 -4.81 -10.12
CA ASP A 140 -12.09 -3.87 -9.63
C ASP A 140 -11.49 -2.53 -9.22
N VAL A 141 -12.37 -1.54 -9.09
CA VAL A 141 -12.10 -0.25 -8.45
C VAL A 141 -13.22 -0.01 -7.44
N VAL A 142 -12.85 0.28 -6.20
CA VAL A 142 -13.76 0.42 -5.05
C VAL A 142 -13.57 1.76 -4.34
N ASP A 143 -14.62 2.23 -3.67
CA ASP A 143 -14.59 3.47 -2.90
C ASP A 143 -13.76 3.35 -1.61
N TYR A 144 -13.41 4.49 -1.01
CA TYR A 144 -12.71 4.55 0.27
C TYR A 144 -13.43 3.70 1.33
N ALA A 145 -12.72 2.74 1.92
CA ALA A 145 -13.22 1.80 2.93
C ALA A 145 -14.41 0.92 2.48
N GLU A 146 -14.72 0.86 1.17
CA GLU A 146 -15.68 -0.10 0.64
C GLU A 146 -15.15 -1.52 0.87
N ARG A 147 -16.05 -2.43 1.25
CA ARG A 147 -15.68 -3.82 1.52
C ARG A 147 -15.23 -4.52 0.25
N ILE A 148 -13.99 -4.97 0.23
CA ILE A 148 -13.41 -5.69 -0.90
C ILE A 148 -14.00 -7.11 -0.96
N THR A 149 -14.77 -7.39 -2.01
CA THR A 149 -15.32 -8.73 -2.29
C THR A 149 -14.68 -9.41 -3.49
N THR A 150 -13.98 -8.64 -4.34
CA THR A 150 -13.35 -9.12 -5.57
C THR A 150 -11.93 -9.62 -5.27
N ARG A 151 -11.56 -10.79 -5.80
CA ARG A 151 -10.19 -11.35 -5.70
C ARG A 151 -9.32 -10.86 -6.86
N GLY A 152 -8.00 -10.87 -6.66
CA GLY A 152 -7.02 -10.43 -7.65
C GLY A 152 -6.47 -9.02 -7.35
N PHE A 153 -6.30 -8.18 -8.37
CA PHE A 153 -5.84 -6.81 -8.17
C PHE A 153 -7.03 -5.84 -8.11
N VAL A 154 -7.18 -5.15 -6.99
CA VAL A 154 -8.21 -4.12 -6.76
C VAL A 154 -7.53 -2.76 -6.56
N HIS A 155 -8.10 -1.69 -7.13
CA HIS A 155 -7.74 -0.32 -6.79
C HIS A 155 -8.75 0.23 -5.79
N MET A 156 -8.32 0.75 -4.64
CA MET A 156 -9.19 1.46 -3.71
C MET A 156 -8.95 2.96 -3.83
N ASP A 157 -10.04 3.72 -3.94
CA ASP A 157 -9.95 5.17 -3.99
C ASP A 157 -9.59 5.76 -2.62
N THR A 158 -8.30 6.08 -2.43
CA THR A 158 -7.79 6.68 -1.19
C THR A 158 -6.92 7.91 -1.48
N PRO A 159 -6.82 8.88 -0.54
CA PRO A 159 -5.85 9.96 -0.63
C PRO A 159 -4.41 9.41 -0.59
N GLY A 160 -3.44 10.16 -1.12
CA GLY A 160 -2.01 9.82 -1.01
C GLY A 160 -1.37 10.12 0.35
N TYR A 161 -2.15 10.36 1.41
CA TYR A 161 -1.59 10.54 2.77
C TYR A 161 -1.65 9.22 3.54
N ASP A 162 -0.47 8.72 3.90
CA ASP A 162 -0.22 7.36 4.39
C ASP A 162 -1.25 6.87 5.42
N PRO A 163 -1.47 7.57 6.55
CA PRO A 163 -2.34 7.06 7.62
C PRO A 163 -3.81 6.99 7.19
N VAL A 164 -4.24 7.96 6.37
CA VAL A 164 -5.61 8.02 5.88
C VAL A 164 -5.87 6.94 4.84
N SER A 165 -4.92 6.73 3.95
CA SER A 165 -4.97 5.69 2.93
C SER A 165 -5.02 4.29 3.53
N ALA A 166 -4.06 3.96 4.39
CA ALA A 166 -4.00 2.67 5.06
C ALA A 166 -5.25 2.39 5.90
N THR A 167 -5.79 3.41 6.57
CA THR A 167 -7.05 3.29 7.33
C THR A 167 -8.20 2.86 6.42
N GLY A 168 -8.34 3.45 5.23
CA GLY A 168 -9.36 3.05 4.27
C GLY A 168 -9.18 1.60 3.80
N GLN A 169 -7.96 1.22 3.45
CA GLN A 169 -7.66 -0.13 2.96
C GLN A 169 -7.94 -1.20 4.02
N VAL A 170 -7.51 -0.99 5.25
CA VAL A 170 -7.76 -1.94 6.35
C VAL A 170 -9.25 -1.98 6.70
N ALA A 171 -9.95 -0.84 6.70
CA ALA A 171 -11.40 -0.80 6.88
C ALA A 171 -12.16 -1.55 5.75
N GLY A 172 -11.65 -1.51 4.52
CA GLY A 172 -12.19 -2.28 3.39
C GLY A 172 -11.87 -3.77 3.42
N GLY A 173 -10.96 -4.21 4.31
CA GLY A 173 -10.67 -5.63 4.57
C GLY A 173 -9.22 -6.07 4.34
N CYS A 174 -8.28 -5.16 4.06
CA CYS A 174 -6.86 -5.50 4.02
C CYS A 174 -6.37 -6.01 5.38
N ASN A 175 -5.64 -7.12 5.40
CA ASN A 175 -5.14 -7.77 6.61
C ASN A 175 -3.61 -7.74 6.74
N VAL A 176 -2.90 -7.22 5.74
CA VAL A 176 -1.46 -6.90 5.77
C VAL A 176 -1.27 -5.59 5.01
N VAL A 177 -0.40 -4.70 5.50
CA VAL A 177 0.00 -3.47 4.82
C VAL A 177 1.46 -3.57 4.44
N VAL A 178 1.80 -3.27 3.19
CA VAL A 178 3.18 -3.24 2.70
C VAL A 178 3.51 -1.85 2.17
N PHE A 179 4.56 -1.28 2.73
CA PHE A 179 4.90 0.12 2.65
C PHE A 179 6.28 0.29 2.04
N THR A 180 6.38 0.84 0.83
CA THR A 180 7.68 1.15 0.23
C THR A 180 8.13 2.55 0.60
N THR A 181 9.41 2.72 0.94
CA THR A 181 9.92 4.03 1.36
C THR A 181 11.39 4.22 1.01
N GLY A 182 11.70 5.37 0.41
CA GLY A 182 13.06 5.85 0.17
C GLY A 182 13.53 6.92 1.14
N ARG A 183 12.65 7.37 2.05
CA ARG A 183 12.95 8.43 3.03
C ARG A 183 12.72 8.02 4.48
N GLY A 184 12.57 6.72 4.74
CA GLY A 184 12.46 6.22 6.10
C GLY A 184 11.16 6.51 6.83
N SER A 185 10.00 6.29 6.18
CA SER A 185 8.72 6.36 6.87
C SER A 185 8.70 5.44 8.09
N ALA A 186 8.40 5.99 9.27
CA ALA A 186 8.27 5.25 10.52
C ALA A 186 6.85 4.65 10.70
N PHE A 187 6.09 4.54 9.61
CA PHE A 187 4.70 4.09 9.65
C PHE A 187 4.54 2.72 10.34
N GLY A 188 3.62 2.66 11.29
CA GLY A 188 3.06 1.43 11.86
C GLY A 188 1.54 1.53 11.91
N PHE A 189 0.85 0.40 12.03
CA PHE A 189 -0.61 0.40 12.09
C PHE A 189 -1.11 -0.76 12.95
N LYS A 190 -1.54 -0.51 14.18
CA LYS A 190 -1.97 -1.59 15.08
C LYS A 190 -3.15 -2.43 14.55
N PRO A 191 -4.09 -1.91 13.76
CA PRO A 191 -5.17 -2.73 13.20
C PRO A 191 -4.72 -3.81 12.20
N ALA A 192 -3.57 -3.65 11.53
CA ALA A 192 -3.03 -4.64 10.60
C ALA A 192 -1.50 -4.56 10.49
N PRO A 193 -0.78 -5.70 10.51
CA PRO A 193 0.68 -5.71 10.48
C PRO A 193 1.22 -4.95 9.26
N SER A 194 2.22 -4.11 9.51
CA SER A 194 2.79 -3.17 8.53
C SER A 194 4.24 -3.50 8.24
N ILE A 195 4.53 -3.85 6.99
CA ILE A 195 5.84 -4.28 6.48
C ILE A 195 6.48 -3.11 5.73
N LYS A 196 7.68 -2.71 6.11
CA LYS A 196 8.42 -1.61 5.48
C LYS A 196 9.54 -2.11 4.58
N ILE A 197 9.54 -1.65 3.33
CA ILE A 197 10.54 -1.97 2.32
C ILE A 197 11.36 -0.73 1.99
N ALA A 198 12.65 -0.76 2.36
CA ALA A 198 13.59 0.29 2.00
C ALA A 198 13.96 0.19 0.51
N THR A 199 13.93 1.31 -0.21
CA THR A 199 14.23 1.35 -1.66
C THR A 199 15.72 1.21 -1.98
N ASN A 200 16.60 1.48 -1.01
CA ASN A 200 18.06 1.44 -1.17
C ASN A 200 18.76 0.95 0.10
N SER A 201 19.94 0.35 -0.08
CA SER A 201 20.72 -0.29 1.00
C SER A 201 21.25 0.72 2.02
N ASP A 202 21.51 1.96 1.61
CA ASP A 202 21.97 3.03 2.50
C ASP A 202 20.90 3.42 3.52
N LEU A 203 19.65 3.56 3.08
CA LEU A 203 18.50 3.78 3.96
C LEU A 203 18.33 2.60 4.91
N TYR A 204 18.31 1.38 4.36
CA TYR A 204 18.16 0.17 5.17
C TYR A 204 19.23 0.09 6.26
N ALA A 205 20.50 0.30 5.94
CA ALA A 205 21.59 0.24 6.92
C ALA A 205 21.47 1.31 8.02
N LYS A 206 20.93 2.49 7.70
CA LYS A 206 20.72 3.58 8.68
C LYS A 206 19.49 3.37 9.56
N GLN A 207 18.52 2.58 9.10
CA GLN A 207 17.22 2.39 9.75
C GLN A 207 16.82 0.91 9.82
N GLU A 208 17.79 0.01 9.95
CA GLU A 208 17.55 -1.45 10.06
C GLU A 208 16.59 -1.83 11.20
N PRO A 209 16.55 -1.11 12.34
CA PRO A 209 15.53 -1.35 13.36
C PRO A 209 14.10 -1.10 12.87
N ASP A 210 13.90 -0.25 11.87
CA ASP A 210 12.58 0.14 11.35
C ASP A 210 12.25 -0.52 10.00
N MET A 211 13.21 -1.09 9.28
CA MET A 211 12.99 -1.63 7.93
C MET A 211 12.94 -3.16 7.95
N ASP A 212 11.84 -3.74 7.46
CA ASP A 212 11.67 -5.20 7.38
C ASP A 212 12.47 -5.79 6.20
N ILE A 213 12.59 -5.05 5.09
CA ILE A 213 13.18 -5.54 3.84
C ILE A 213 14.10 -4.49 3.19
N ASN A 214 15.23 -4.94 2.64
CA ASN A 214 16.14 -4.13 1.83
C ASN A 214 15.97 -4.44 0.33
N ALA A 215 15.22 -3.61 -0.42
CA ALA A 215 15.14 -3.73 -1.88
C ALA A 215 16.36 -3.14 -2.61
N GLY A 216 17.24 -2.42 -1.91
CA GLY A 216 18.49 -1.92 -2.43
C GLY A 216 19.43 -3.00 -2.95
N LYS A 217 19.28 -4.24 -2.49
CA LYS A 217 20.00 -5.43 -3.01
C LYS A 217 19.85 -5.60 -4.53
N MET A 218 18.77 -5.08 -5.13
CA MET A 218 18.60 -5.10 -6.59
C MET A 218 19.60 -4.20 -7.32
N LEU A 219 20.02 -3.10 -6.70
CA LEU A 219 21.06 -2.23 -7.25
C LEU A 219 22.43 -2.91 -7.25
N ASP A 220 22.62 -3.90 -6.36
CA ASP A 220 23.81 -4.73 -6.25
C ASP A 220 23.72 -6.02 -7.08
N GLY A 221 22.68 -6.16 -7.93
CA GLY A 221 22.53 -7.25 -8.89
C GLY A 221 21.57 -8.38 -8.50
N LEU A 222 20.85 -8.28 -7.38
CA LEU A 222 19.75 -9.22 -7.08
C LEU A 222 18.63 -9.06 -8.11
N SER A 223 18.11 -10.17 -8.65
CA SER A 223 17.05 -10.09 -9.66
C SER A 223 15.72 -9.66 -9.06
N LEU A 224 14.84 -9.11 -9.91
CA LEU A 224 13.49 -8.73 -9.54
C LEU A 224 12.70 -9.91 -8.94
N GLU A 225 12.80 -11.08 -9.56
CA GLU A 225 12.10 -12.29 -9.16
C GLU A 225 12.57 -12.77 -7.79
N ALA A 226 13.88 -12.70 -7.53
CA ALA A 226 14.45 -13.07 -6.24
C ALA A 226 14.01 -12.10 -5.14
N MET A 227 14.01 -10.80 -5.41
CA MET A 227 13.52 -9.80 -4.46
C MET A 227 12.01 -9.94 -4.20
N GLY A 228 11.22 -10.16 -5.24
CA GLY A 228 9.78 -10.39 -5.10
C GLY A 228 9.44 -11.68 -4.35
N ALA A 229 10.21 -12.76 -4.54
CA ALA A 229 10.05 -13.99 -3.77
C ALA A 229 10.38 -13.78 -2.28
N GLU A 230 11.44 -13.02 -1.97
CA GLU A 230 11.77 -12.64 -0.59
C GLU A 230 10.66 -11.80 0.05
N ILE A 231 10.09 -10.84 -0.68
CA ILE A 231 8.96 -10.03 -0.19
C ILE A 231 7.74 -10.92 0.13
N LEU A 232 7.41 -11.86 -0.76
CA LEU A 232 6.31 -12.81 -0.52
C LEU A 232 6.54 -13.63 0.75
N GLU A 233 7.75 -14.17 0.95
CA GLU A 233 8.06 -14.96 2.14
C GLU A 233 7.87 -14.14 3.42
N VAL A 234 8.37 -12.90 3.45
CA VAL A 234 8.20 -12.01 4.60
C VAL A 234 6.71 -11.68 4.86
N ILE A 235 5.92 -11.46 3.80
CA ILE A 235 4.46 -11.28 3.93
C ILE A 235 3.82 -12.51 4.59
N LEU A 236 4.16 -13.72 4.15
CA LEU A 236 3.62 -14.97 4.70
C LEU A 236 4.03 -15.18 6.16
N GLU A 237 5.30 -14.95 6.51
CA GLU A 237 5.79 -15.05 7.88
C GLU A 237 5.05 -14.09 8.81
N ILE A 238 4.87 -12.84 8.40
CA ILE A 238 4.23 -11.80 9.21
C ILE A 238 2.72 -12.04 9.32
N ALA A 239 2.04 -12.39 8.21
CA ALA A 239 0.65 -12.82 8.25
C ALA A 239 0.45 -14.03 9.18
N SER A 240 1.45 -14.92 9.27
CA SER A 240 1.47 -16.10 10.15
C SER A 240 1.81 -15.78 11.61
N GLY A 241 2.16 -14.53 11.93
CA GLY A 241 2.32 -14.05 13.31
C GLY A 241 3.74 -13.75 13.75
N LYS A 242 4.72 -13.72 12.83
CA LYS A 242 5.98 -13.05 13.09
C LYS A 242 5.71 -11.54 13.21
N PRO A 243 6.14 -10.86 14.29
CA PRO A 243 5.95 -9.40 14.39
C PRO A 243 6.75 -8.68 13.30
N SER A 244 6.14 -7.68 12.66
CA SER A 244 6.89 -6.71 11.86
C SER A 244 7.77 -5.81 12.75
N LYS A 245 8.72 -5.09 12.15
CA LYS A 245 9.57 -4.14 12.90
C LYS A 245 8.76 -3.11 13.68
N SER A 246 7.66 -2.58 13.11
CA SER A 246 6.79 -1.63 13.83
C SER A 246 6.03 -2.27 14.98
N GLU A 247 5.55 -3.51 14.82
CA GLU A 247 4.88 -4.22 15.93
C GLU A 247 5.87 -4.52 17.06
N ALA A 248 7.09 -4.93 16.73
CA ALA A 248 8.15 -5.17 17.71
C ALA A 248 8.59 -3.90 18.45
N ALA A 249 8.48 -2.73 17.81
CA ALA A 249 8.75 -1.43 18.40
C ALA A 249 7.53 -0.79 19.08
N ASP A 250 6.37 -1.45 19.10
CA ASP A 250 5.10 -0.97 19.65
C ASP A 250 4.60 0.36 19.02
N ILE A 251 4.82 0.53 17.72
CA ILE A 251 4.41 1.69 16.92
C ILE A 251 3.11 1.36 16.16
N GLY A 252 2.20 2.33 16.01
CA GLY A 252 1.00 2.18 15.18
C GLY A 252 -0.33 2.62 15.81
N GLU A 253 -0.32 3.25 17.00
CA GLU A 253 -1.53 3.76 17.66
C GLU A 253 -2.03 5.08 17.07
N GLU A 254 -1.12 5.94 16.62
CA GLU A 254 -1.41 7.33 16.22
C GLU A 254 -1.77 7.44 14.74
N GLU A 255 -1.62 6.35 13.99
CA GLU A 255 -1.76 6.29 12.54
C GLU A 255 -3.19 5.91 12.09
N PHE A 256 -4.08 5.52 13.01
CA PHE A 256 -5.49 5.32 12.67
C PHE A 256 -6.18 6.67 12.41
N ASN A 257 -6.43 6.97 11.13
CA ASN A 257 -6.92 8.27 10.71
C ASN A 257 -7.97 8.14 9.59
N PRO A 258 -9.27 8.11 9.91
CA PRO A 258 -10.32 8.07 8.90
C PRO A 258 -10.32 9.32 8.00
N TRP A 259 -10.63 9.16 6.72
CA TRP A 259 -10.73 10.30 5.83
C TRP A 259 -11.94 11.18 6.16
N LEU A 260 -11.69 12.43 6.55
CA LEU A 260 -12.71 13.44 6.75
C LEU A 260 -12.88 14.25 5.45
N ILE A 261 -13.95 13.97 4.70
CA ILE A 261 -14.29 14.71 3.49
C ILE A 261 -15.19 15.90 3.87
N GLY A 262 -14.78 17.12 3.48
CA GLY A 262 -15.61 18.32 3.58
C GLY A 262 -15.41 19.18 4.83
N ALA A 263 -16.30 20.15 5.03
CA ALA A 263 -16.26 21.06 6.16
C ALA A 263 -16.76 20.35 7.43
N THR A 264 -15.88 20.21 8.43
CA THR A 264 -16.27 19.80 9.78
C THR A 264 -16.76 21.04 10.54
N LEU A 265 -18.02 21.03 11.00
CA LEU A 265 -18.66 22.14 11.73
C LEU A 265 -18.21 22.23 13.19
#